data_AF-A0A9D1P6N3-F1
#
_entry.id   AF-A0A9D1P6N3-F1
#
_cell.length_a   1.000
_cell.length_b   1.000
_cell.length_c   1.000
_cell.angle_alpha   90.00
_cell.angle_beta   90.00
_cell.angle_gamma   90.00
#
_symmetry.space_group_name_H-M   'P 1'
#
loop_
_entity.id
_entity.type
_entity.pdbx_description
1 polymer ?
#
loop_
_entity_poly.entity_id
_entity_poly.type
_entity_poly.pdbx_seq_one_letter_code
_entity_poly.pdbx_strand_id
1 'polypeptide(L)' 'MRGWLVVARGERTQTAVAKAVGLGQSYYSLIENGKRRPSKRAAIRIGRVLGVDWRKFFEGEEKKNGMD' A
#
# COMPACT_ATOMS: atom_id res chain seq x y z
N MET A 1 6.96 4.02 7.51
CA MET A 1 6.65 2.60 7.24
C MET A 1 5.21 2.32 7.64
N ARG A 2 4.41 1.69 6.79
CA ARG A 2 3.01 1.31 7.04
C ARG A 2 2.98 -0.02 7.78
N GLY A 3 3.12 0.01 9.11
CA GLY A 3 3.20 -1.19 9.95
C GLY A 3 2.03 -2.16 9.74
N TRP A 4 0.82 -1.65 9.54
CA TRP A 4 -0.36 -2.47 9.23
C TRP A 4 -0.22 -3.28 7.93
N LEU A 5 0.52 -2.76 6.95
CA LEU A 5 0.75 -3.45 5.69
C LEU A 5 1.82 -4.52 5.83
N VAL A 6 2.85 -4.26 6.65
CA VAL A 6 3.88 -5.26 7.01
C VAL A 6 3.23 -6.44 7.73
N VAL A 7 2.37 -6.18 8.72
CA VAL A 7 1.62 -7.22 9.43
C VAL A 7 0.75 -8.02 8.46
N ALA A 8 0.01 -7.35 7.56
CA ALA A 8 -0.84 -8.04 6.59
C ALA A 8 -0.04 -8.87 5.56
N ARG A 9 1.16 -8.44 5.20
CA ARG A 9 2.08 -9.22 4.37
C ARG A 9 2.51 -10.51 5.07
N GLY A 10 2.77 -10.44 6.37
CA GLY A 10 3.30 -11.55 7.18
C GLY A 10 4.66 -12.01 6.66
N GLU A 11 4.88 -13.32 6.65
CA GLU A 11 6.15 -13.94 6.21
C GLU A 11 6.40 -13.85 4.70
N ARG A 12 5.43 -13.41 3.90
CA ARG A 12 5.60 -13.26 2.45
C ARG A 12 6.63 -12.18 2.15
N THR A 13 7.52 -12.40 1.19
CA THR A 13 8.46 -11.35 0.77
C THR A 13 7.74 -10.21 0.05
N GLN A 14 8.33 -9.02 0.03
CA GLN A 14 7.81 -7.89 -0.75
C GLN A 14 7.68 -8.24 -2.25
N THR A 15 8.63 -9.02 -2.79
CA THR A 15 8.58 -9.52 -4.17
C THR A 15 7.39 -10.43 -4.41
N ALA A 16 7.11 -11.36 -3.49
CA ALA A 16 5.99 -12.30 -3.60
C ALA A 16 4.65 -11.57 -3.63
N VAL A 17 4.44 -10.60 -2.72
CA VAL A 17 3.23 -9.78 -2.72
C VAL A 17 3.14 -8.90 -3.96
N ALA A 18 4.22 -8.22 -4.34
CA ALA A 18 4.24 -7.36 -5.52
C ALA A 18 3.83 -8.14 -6.79
N LYS A 19 4.38 -9.36 -6.97
CA LYS A 19 4.01 -10.26 -8.07
C LYS A 19 2.52 -10.64 -8.02
N ALA A 20 1.99 -11.03 -6.86
CA ALA A 20 0.58 -11.39 -6.70
C ALA A 20 -0.38 -10.21 -6.98
N VAL A 21 0.03 -8.98 -6.68
CA VAL A 21 -0.75 -7.77 -6.96
C VAL A 21 -0.62 -7.32 -8.43
N GLY A 22 0.46 -7.73 -9.12
CA GLY A 22 0.82 -7.23 -10.44
C GLY A 22 1.45 -5.84 -10.37
N LEU A 23 2.46 -5.68 -9.51
CA LEU A 23 3.28 -4.49 -9.30
C LEU A 23 4.77 -4.86 -9.33
N GLY A 24 5.63 -3.87 -9.59
CA GLY A 24 7.07 -4.03 -9.35
C GLY A 24 7.40 -4.05 -7.87
N GLN A 25 8.41 -4.84 -7.46
CA GLN A 25 8.84 -4.95 -6.05
C GLN A 25 9.21 -3.59 -5.47
N SER A 26 9.96 -2.76 -6.20
CA SER A 26 10.38 -1.43 -5.71
C SER A 26 9.17 -0.52 -5.48
N TYR A 27 8.14 -0.61 -6.34
CA TYR A 27 6.90 0.15 -6.16
C TYR A 27 6.14 -0.29 -4.91
N TYR A 28 6.00 -1.61 -4.69
CA TYR A 28 5.40 -2.14 -3.47
C TYR A 28 6.21 -1.75 -2.22
N SER A 29 7.55 -1.79 -2.28
CA SER A 29 8.43 -1.37 -1.18
C SER A 29 8.24 0.11 -0.82
N LEU A 30 8.11 1.01 -1.80
CA LEU A 30 7.82 2.43 -1.56
C LEU A 30 6.45 2.61 -0.88
N ILE A 31 5.45 1.79 -1.23
CA ILE A 31 4.14 1.79 -0.58
C ILE A 31 4.28 1.27 0.86
N GLU A 32 4.93 0.14 1.09
CA GLU A 32 5.10 -0.41 2.44
C GLU A 32 5.90 0.53 3.35
N ASN A 33 6.86 1.27 2.80
CA ASN A 33 7.63 2.25 3.56
C ASN A 33 6.89 3.57 3.82
N GLY A 34 5.71 3.79 3.21
CA GLY A 34 4.98 5.05 3.34
C GLY A 34 5.48 6.16 2.41
N LYS A 35 6.48 5.89 1.59
CA LYS A 35 7.12 6.87 0.68
C LYS A 35 6.30 7.13 -0.58
N ARG A 36 5.37 6.23 -0.91
CA ARG A 36 4.44 6.41 -2.03
C ARG A 36 3.02 6.03 -1.64
N ARG A 37 2.05 6.83 -2.06
CA ARG A 37 0.63 6.44 -2.06
C ARG A 37 0.34 5.62 -3.32
N PRO A 38 -0.27 4.42 -3.22
CA PRO A 38 -0.69 3.67 -4.39
C PRO A 38 -1.80 4.42 -5.15
N SER A 39 -1.98 4.12 -6.44
CA SER A 39 -3.22 4.51 -7.12
C SER A 39 -4.42 3.76 -6.52
N LYS A 40 -5.65 4.27 -6.68
CA LYS A 40 -6.87 3.59 -6.21
C LYS A 40 -6.97 2.15 -6.71
N ARG A 41 -6.64 1.92 -8.00
CA ARG A 41 -6.61 0.57 -8.60
C ARG A 41 -5.54 -0.33 -7.96
N ALA A 42 -4.36 0.20 -7.67
CA ALA A 42 -3.32 -0.55 -6.96
C ALA A 42 -3.73 -0.85 -5.52
N ALA A 43 -4.28 0.12 -4.79
CA ALA A 43 -4.78 -0.05 -3.43
C ALA A 43 -5.82 -1.17 -3.33
N ILE A 44 -6.83 -1.17 -4.22
CA ILE A 44 -7.86 -2.22 -4.27
C ILE A 44 -7.24 -3.60 -4.50
N ARG A 45 -6.27 -3.72 -5.43
CA ARG A 45 -5.60 -5.01 -5.68
C ARG A 45 -4.78 -5.47 -4.47
N ILE A 46 -4.05 -4.58 -3.82
CA ILE A 46 -3.31 -4.89 -2.58
C ILE A 46 -4.28 -5.36 -1.49
N GLY A 47 -5.40 -4.64 -1.30
CA GLY A 47 -6.45 -4.99 -0.35
C GLY A 47 -6.99 -6.40 -0.56
N ARG A 48 -7.28 -6.78 -1.82
CA ARG A 48 -7.73 -8.12 -2.19
C ARG A 48 -6.69 -9.21 -1.90
N VAL A 49 -5.41 -8.97 -2.22
CA VAL A 49 -4.32 -9.96 -2.04
C VAL A 49 -3.94 -10.16 -0.56
N LEU A 50 -4.04 -9.10 0.24
CA LEU A 50 -3.62 -9.11 1.64
C LEU A 50 -4.78 -9.23 2.64
N GLY A 51 -6.03 -9.17 2.19
CA GLY A 51 -7.21 -9.24 3.08
C GLY A 51 -7.38 -7.99 3.95
N VAL A 52 -7.03 -6.82 3.43
CA VAL A 52 -7.07 -5.54 4.17
C VAL A 52 -7.97 -4.52 3.49
N ASP A 53 -8.57 -3.62 4.27
CA ASP A 53 -9.30 -2.49 3.70
C ASP A 53 -8.33 -1.54 2.99
N TRP A 54 -8.53 -1.39 1.68
CA TRP A 54 -7.71 -0.53 0.83
C TRP A 54 -7.91 0.97 1.12
N ARG A 55 -9.02 1.36 1.77
CA ARG A 55 -9.30 2.75 2.12
C ARG A 55 -8.27 3.32 3.10
N LYS A 56 -7.64 2.46 3.91
CA LYS A 56 -6.53 2.80 4.82
C LYS A 56 -5.33 3.45 4.14
N PHE A 57 -5.18 3.29 2.82
CA PHE A 57 -4.14 4.00 2.07
C PHE A 57 -4.42 5.50 1.87
N PHE A 58 -5.64 5.95 2.14
CA PHE A 58 -6.14 7.31 1.87
C PHE A 58 -6.62 8.03 3.14
N GLU A 59 -6.63 7.34 4.29
CA GLU A 59 -6.89 7.96 5.59
C GLU A 59 -5.82 9.02 5.91
N GLY A 60 -6.24 10.21 6.35
CA GLY A 60 -5.34 11.30 6.76
C GLY A 60 -4.83 12.22 5.65
N GLU A 61 -5.22 12.02 4.40
CA GLU A 61 -4.82 12.89 3.27
C GLU A 61 -5.81 14.03 2.98
N GLU A 62 -6.91 14.15 3.76
CA GLU A 62 -7.89 15.24 3.60
C GLU A 62 -7.40 16.62 4.09
N LYS A 63 -6.18 16.75 4.62
CA LYS A 63 -5.64 18.03 5.09
C LYS A 63 -4.33 18.43 4.40
N LYS A 64 -4.34 18.61 3.08
CA LYS A 64 -3.37 19.46 2.36
C LYS A 64 -3.99 20.18 1.15
N ASN A 65 -5.20 20.72 1.32
CA ASN A 65 -5.72 21.76 0.44
C ASN A 65 -6.25 22.94 1.27
N GLY A 66 -5.38 23.45 2.13
CA GLY A 66 -5.57 24.73 2.82
C GLY A 66 -4.24 25.47 2.76
N MET A 67 -4.19 26.45 1.84
CA MET A 67 -3.30 27.63 1.80
C MET A 67 -1.81 27.42 2.15
N ASP A 68 -0.98 27.50 1.11
CA ASP A 68 0.15 28.46 1.03
C ASP A 68 0.43 28.75 -0.46
#